data_AF-A0AAW0HA15-F1
#
_entry.id   AF-A0AAW0HA15-F1
#
_cell.length_a   1.000
_cell.length_b   1.000
_cell.length_c   1.000
_cell.angle_alpha   90.00
_cell.angle_beta   90.00
_cell.angle_gamma   90.00
#
_symmetry.space_group_name_H-M   'P 1'
#
loop_
_entity.id
_entity.type
_entity.pdbx_description
1 polymer ?
#
loop_
_entity_poly.entity_id
_entity_poly.type
_entity_poly.pdbx_seq_one_letter_code
_entity_poly.pdbx_strand_id
1 'polypeptide(L)'
;MACLSSLPTFYFRDVRTIEYLGVNACIMAFPPEKYAQWSAGIALMKNILGFIIPLIFIATCYFGIRKHLLKTNSYGKNRITRDQVLKMAAAVVLAFIICWLPFHVLTFLDALAWMGIINSCEVIAVIDLALPFAILLGFTNSCVNPFLYCFVGNRFQQKLRSVFRVPITWLQGKRETMSCRKSSSLREMDTFVS
;
A
#
# COMPACT_ATOMS: atom_id res chain seq x y z
N MET A 1 -16.65 -3.61 -10.11
CA MET A 1 -16.05 -2.27 -10.33
C MET A 1 -14.62 -2.35 -10.86
N ALA A 2 -13.67 -2.98 -10.14
CA ALA A 2 -12.26 -3.05 -10.56
C ALA A 2 -12.04 -3.63 -11.98
N CYS A 3 -12.70 -4.76 -12.31
CA CYS A 3 -12.58 -5.38 -13.64
C CYS A 3 -13.12 -4.50 -14.77
N LEU A 4 -14.16 -3.72 -14.52
CA LEU A 4 -14.72 -2.80 -15.51
C LEU A 4 -13.79 -1.60 -15.73
N SER A 5 -13.20 -1.06 -14.66
CA SER A 5 -12.23 0.04 -14.76
C SER A 5 -10.92 -0.37 -15.44
N SER A 6 -10.56 -1.66 -15.48
CA SER A 6 -9.38 -2.14 -16.19
C SER A 6 -9.62 -2.40 -17.68
N LEU A 7 -10.87 -2.40 -18.16
CA LEU A 7 -11.21 -2.66 -19.56
C LEU A 7 -10.51 -1.72 -20.56
N PRO A 8 -10.43 -0.39 -20.33
CA PRO A 8 -9.71 0.49 -21.25
C PRO A 8 -8.22 0.15 -21.30
N THR A 9 -7.64 -0.29 -20.18
CA THR A 9 -6.24 -0.73 -20.15
C THR A 9 -6.09 -2.00 -20.96
N PHE A 10 -6.96 -3.00 -20.76
CA PHE A 10 -6.92 -4.24 -21.53
C PHE A 10 -7.08 -4.01 -23.04
N TYR A 11 -7.98 -3.10 -23.44
CA TYR A 11 -8.26 -2.83 -24.85
C TYR A 11 -7.14 -2.08 -25.56
N PHE A 12 -6.55 -1.06 -24.92
CA PHE A 12 -5.55 -0.19 -25.55
C PHE A 12 -4.11 -0.59 -25.26
N ARG A 13 -3.83 -1.49 -24.30
CA ARG A 13 -2.45 -1.87 -23.98
C ARG A 13 -1.93 -2.87 -25.01
N ASP A 14 -0.91 -2.45 -25.75
CA ASP A 14 -0.33 -3.26 -26.84
C ASP A 14 1.18 -3.00 -26.98
N VAL A 15 1.90 -3.87 -27.67
CA VAL A 15 3.32 -3.71 -27.97
C VAL A 15 3.47 -2.96 -29.29
N ARG A 16 4.15 -1.81 -29.27
CA ARG A 16 4.42 -1.00 -30.46
C ARG A 16 5.91 -0.70 -30.56
N THR A 17 6.44 -0.73 -31.77
CA THR A 17 7.82 -0.34 -32.04
C THR A 17 7.92 1.18 -32.06
N ILE A 18 8.79 1.72 -31.22
CA ILE A 18 9.08 3.15 -31.18
C ILE A 18 10.31 3.38 -32.07
N GLU A 19 10.09 3.85 -33.30
CA GLU A 19 11.13 3.95 -34.33
C GLU A 19 12.33 4.82 -33.90
N TYR A 20 12.09 5.95 -33.24
CA TYR A 20 13.17 6.85 -32.81
C TYR A 20 14.05 6.27 -31.69
N LEU A 21 13.57 5.26 -30.96
CA LEU A 21 14.34 4.54 -29.93
C LEU A 21 14.82 3.16 -30.40
N GLY A 22 14.27 2.63 -31.50
CA GLY A 22 14.54 1.27 -31.96
C GLY A 22 14.11 0.16 -30.98
N VAL A 23 13.13 0.43 -30.11
CA VAL A 23 12.68 -0.52 -29.08
C VAL A 23 11.20 -0.88 -29.23
N ASN A 24 10.86 -2.13 -28.90
CA ASN A 24 9.47 -2.57 -28.74
C ASN A 24 8.99 -2.21 -27.33
N ALA A 25 8.08 -1.26 -27.22
CA ALA A 25 7.57 -0.77 -25.94
C ALA A 25 6.11 -1.20 -25.72
N CYS A 26 5.76 -1.53 -24.47
CA CYS A 26 4.38 -1.80 -24.05
C CYS A 26 3.70 -0.50 -23.65
N ILE A 27 2.96 0.10 -24.58
CA ILE A 27 2.35 1.43 -24.45
C ILE A 27 0.82 1.35 -24.50
N MET A 28 0.16 2.47 -24.21
CA MET A 28 -1.26 2.63 -24.50
C MET A 28 -1.40 3.01 -25.97
N ALA A 29 -1.67 2.03 -26.83
CA ALA A 29 -1.85 2.20 -28.27
C ALA A 29 -3.22 2.81 -28.59
N PHE A 30 -3.41 4.08 -28.20
CA PHE A 30 -4.61 4.84 -28.57
C PHE A 30 -4.64 5.12 -30.09
N PRO A 31 -5.83 5.39 -30.65
CA PRO A 31 -5.95 5.77 -32.06
C PRO A 31 -5.11 7.03 -32.35
N PRO A 32 -4.20 6.98 -33.35
CA PRO A 32 -3.21 8.04 -33.58
C PRO A 32 -3.85 9.39 -33.90
N GLU A 33 -4.99 9.41 -34.59
CA GLU A 33 -5.73 10.62 -34.94
C GLU A 33 -6.29 11.39 -33.73
N LYS A 34 -6.47 10.71 -32.59
CA LYS A 34 -7.02 11.28 -31.35
C LYS A 34 -6.18 10.92 -30.12
N TYR A 35 -4.90 10.65 -30.31
CA TYR A 35 -4.03 10.10 -29.26
C TYR A 35 -3.99 11.01 -28.02
N ALA A 36 -3.87 12.33 -28.22
CA ALA A 36 -3.86 13.31 -27.14
C ALA A 36 -5.17 13.34 -26.34
N GLN A 37 -6.31 13.28 -27.03
CA GLN A 37 -7.64 13.30 -26.39
C GLN A 37 -7.86 12.04 -25.55
N TRP A 38 -7.48 10.87 -26.06
CA TRP A 38 -7.55 9.61 -25.32
C TRP A 38 -6.60 9.59 -24.13
N SER A 39 -5.37 10.08 -24.30
CA SER A 39 -4.36 10.15 -23.23
C SER A 39 -4.84 11.02 -22.07
N ALA A 40 -5.30 12.24 -22.37
CA ALA A 40 -5.86 13.14 -21.37
C ALA A 40 -7.13 12.56 -20.72
N GLY A 41 -8.04 11.99 -21.52
CA GLY A 41 -9.29 11.39 -21.01
C GLY A 41 -9.05 10.22 -20.06
N ILE A 42 -8.14 9.31 -20.41
CA ILE A 42 -7.77 8.17 -19.56
C ILE A 42 -7.02 8.63 -18.31
N ALA A 43 -6.14 9.63 -18.41
CA ALA A 43 -5.46 10.20 -17.26
C ALA A 43 -6.45 10.85 -16.27
N LEU A 44 -7.44 11.60 -16.76
CA LEU A 44 -8.50 12.16 -15.93
C LEU A 44 -9.40 11.08 -15.31
N MET A 45 -9.78 10.06 -16.09
CA MET A 45 -10.53 8.91 -15.59
C MET A 45 -9.79 8.22 -14.44
N LYS A 46 -8.48 7.99 -14.57
CA LYS A 46 -7.64 7.43 -13.49
C LYS A 46 -7.66 8.30 -12.25
N ASN A 47 -7.58 9.63 -12.39
CA ASN A 47 -7.66 10.57 -11.27
C ASN A 47 -9.00 10.51 -10.54
N ILE A 48 -10.11 10.54 -11.28
CA ILE A 48 -11.45 10.54 -10.70
C ILE A 48 -11.75 9.21 -9.99
N LEU A 49 -11.55 8.09 -10.69
CA LEU A 49 -11.88 6.76 -10.19
C LEU A 49 -10.86 6.25 -9.15
N GLY A 50 -9.58 6.54 -9.35
CA GLY A 50 -8.49 6.03 -8.53
C GLY A 50 -8.20 6.85 -7.27
N PHE A 51 -8.59 8.13 -7.24
CA PHE A 51 -8.24 9.03 -6.13
C PHE A 51 -9.43 9.82 -5.60
N ILE A 52 -10.11 10.60 -6.45
CA ILE A 52 -11.11 11.56 -5.99
C ILE A 52 -12.32 10.85 -5.35
N ILE A 53 -12.89 9.84 -6.01
CA ILE A 53 -14.02 9.09 -5.45
C ILE A 53 -13.64 8.38 -4.15
N PRO A 54 -12.54 7.59 -4.08
CA PRO A 54 -12.07 7.01 -2.83
C PRO A 54 -11.85 8.05 -1.73
N LEU A 55 -11.19 9.17 -2.04
CA LEU A 55 -10.88 10.21 -1.07
C LEU A 55 -12.15 10.84 -0.48
N ILE A 56 -13.13 11.19 -1.32
CA ILE A 56 -14.42 11.74 -0.87
C ILE A 56 -15.14 10.73 0.03
N PHE A 57 -15.19 9.46 -0.38
CA PHE A 57 -15.82 8.40 0.42
C PHE A 57 -15.16 8.27 1.79
N ILE A 58 -13.83 8.17 1.84
CA ILE A 58 -13.13 7.98 3.11
C ILE A 58 -13.24 9.25 3.99
N ALA A 59 -13.15 10.43 3.40
CA ALA A 59 -13.30 11.70 4.11
C ALA A 59 -14.70 11.84 4.72
N THR A 60 -15.76 11.60 3.93
CA THR A 60 -17.15 11.66 4.43
C THR A 60 -17.40 10.64 5.54
N CYS A 61 -16.89 9.41 5.40
CA CYS A 61 -16.93 8.42 6.47
C CYS A 61 -16.21 8.91 7.73
N TYR A 62 -15.01 9.47 7.60
CA TYR A 62 -14.23 10.00 8.73
C TYR A 62 -14.98 11.14 9.45
N PHE A 63 -15.51 12.12 8.71
CA PHE A 63 -16.28 13.22 9.29
C PHE A 63 -17.59 12.75 9.92
N GLY A 64 -18.28 11.78 9.30
CA GLY A 64 -19.49 11.16 9.84
C GLY A 64 -19.22 10.46 11.17
N ILE A 65 -18.18 9.62 11.22
CA ILE A 65 -17.72 8.96 12.44
C ILE A 65 -17.36 10.01 13.49
N ARG A 66 -16.51 10.99 13.15
CA ARG A 66 -16.11 12.08 14.06
C ARG A 66 -17.32 12.85 14.62
N LYS A 67 -18.30 13.20 13.79
CA LYS A 67 -19.52 13.92 14.20
C LYS A 67 -20.38 13.08 15.14
N HIS A 68 -20.60 11.82 14.81
CA HIS A 68 -21.34 10.90 15.68
C HIS A 68 -20.62 10.73 17.02
N LEU A 69 -19.29 10.66 16.99
CA LEU A 69 -18.45 10.52 18.19
C LEU A 69 -18.44 11.77 19.08
N LEU A 70 -18.50 12.98 18.52
CA LEU A 70 -18.61 14.21 19.31
C LEU A 70 -19.99 14.35 19.96
N LYS A 71 -21.02 13.76 19.35
CA LYS A 71 -22.39 13.77 19.87
C LYS A 71 -22.62 12.75 20.99
N THR A 72 -21.87 11.64 21.03
CA THR A 72 -21.96 10.66 22.11
C THR A 72 -21.02 11.01 23.26
N ASN A 73 -21.58 11.42 24.41
CA ASN A 73 -20.82 11.71 25.62
C ASN A 73 -20.35 10.40 26.28
N SER A 74 -19.33 9.77 25.70
CA SER A 74 -18.82 8.47 26.17
C SER A 74 -17.69 8.68 27.19
N TYR A 75 -17.97 8.40 28.46
CA TYR A 75 -17.00 8.47 29.56
C TYR A 75 -16.05 7.25 29.55
N GLY A 76 -14.76 7.48 29.90
CA GLY A 76 -13.81 6.41 30.25
C GLY A 76 -13.27 5.55 29.09
N LYS A 77 -13.26 4.22 29.29
CA LYS A 77 -12.58 3.20 28.44
C LYS A 77 -13.08 3.16 26.99
N ASN A 78 -14.36 3.49 26.77
CA ASN A 78 -14.95 3.59 25.42
C ASN A 78 -14.43 4.78 24.61
N ARG A 79 -13.88 5.83 25.25
CA ARG A 79 -13.25 6.96 24.55
C ARG A 79 -11.87 6.58 24.01
N ILE A 80 -11.10 5.79 24.77
CA ILE A 80 -9.72 5.39 24.43
C ILE A 80 -9.69 4.44 23.23
N THR A 81 -10.48 3.36 23.26
CA THR A 81 -10.57 2.39 22.14
C THR A 81 -11.09 3.04 20.86
N ARG A 82 -11.95 4.04 21.00
CA ARG A 82 -12.56 4.79 19.92
C ARG A 82 -11.61 5.81 19.27
N ASP A 83 -10.85 6.55 20.07
CA ASP A 83 -9.81 7.45 19.56
C ASP A 83 -8.70 6.67 18.85
N GLN A 84 -8.44 5.42 19.26
CA GLN A 84 -7.58 4.49 18.51
C GLN A 84 -8.15 4.15 17.13
N VAL A 85 -9.44 3.79 17.02
CA VAL A 85 -10.09 3.52 15.72
C VAL A 85 -10.03 4.74 14.79
N LEU A 86 -10.31 5.93 15.31
CA LEU A 86 -10.19 7.18 14.54
C LEU A 86 -8.75 7.48 14.10
N LYS A 87 -7.77 7.30 14.99
CA LYS A 87 -6.35 7.46 14.64
C LYS A 87 -5.92 6.47 13.56
N MET A 88 -6.41 5.24 13.61
CA MET A 88 -6.15 4.24 12.58
C MET A 88 -6.78 4.63 11.25
N ALA A 89 -8.06 5.04 11.25
CA ALA A 89 -8.72 5.54 10.04
C ALA A 89 -7.98 6.74 9.44
N ALA A 90 -7.55 7.70 10.28
CA ALA A 90 -6.73 8.82 9.85
C ALA A 90 -5.37 8.37 9.29
N ALA A 91 -4.72 7.36 9.89
CA ALA A 91 -3.47 6.80 9.39
C ALA A 91 -3.65 6.13 8.02
N VAL A 92 -4.75 5.40 7.79
CA VAL A 92 -5.10 4.84 6.46
C VAL A 92 -5.22 5.97 5.44
N VAL A 93 -5.97 7.03 5.77
CA VAL A 93 -6.19 8.18 4.88
C VAL A 93 -4.88 8.86 4.55
N LEU A 94 -4.06 9.15 5.55
CA LEU A 94 -2.78 9.81 5.37
C LEU A 94 -1.84 8.95 4.53
N ALA A 95 -1.76 7.65 4.79
CA ALA A 95 -0.95 6.75 3.98
C ALA A 95 -1.43 6.69 2.52
N PHE A 96 -2.74 6.59 2.31
CA PHE A 96 -3.34 6.62 0.98
C PHE A 96 -2.99 7.93 0.25
N ILE A 97 -3.17 9.08 0.89
CA ILE A 97 -2.84 10.39 0.30
C ILE A 97 -1.34 10.46 0.01
N ILE A 98 -0.47 10.18 0.98
CA ILE A 98 0.99 10.27 0.79
C ILE A 98 1.43 9.38 -0.36
N CYS A 99 0.90 8.16 -0.48
CA CYS A 99 1.33 7.21 -1.49
C CYS A 99 0.75 7.49 -2.89
N TRP A 100 -0.52 7.90 -2.98
CA TRP A 100 -1.22 8.05 -4.26
C TRP A 100 -1.23 9.47 -4.80
N LEU A 101 -1.18 10.49 -3.94
CA LEU A 101 -1.25 11.89 -4.37
C LEU A 101 -0.15 12.25 -5.38
N PRO A 102 1.13 11.88 -5.20
CA PRO A 102 2.18 12.23 -6.16
C PRO A 102 1.89 11.67 -7.56
N PHE A 103 1.42 10.43 -7.64
CA PHE A 103 1.06 9.80 -8.91
C PHE A 103 -0.12 10.51 -9.58
N HIS A 104 -1.16 10.80 -8.81
CA HIS A 104 -2.35 11.49 -9.33
C HIS A 104 -2.07 12.93 -9.75
N VAL A 105 -1.23 13.67 -9.01
CA VAL A 105 -0.79 15.01 -9.41
C VAL A 105 0.00 14.97 -10.71
N LEU A 106 0.97 14.06 -10.83
CA LEU A 106 1.77 13.96 -12.06
C LEU A 106 0.92 13.54 -13.27
N THR A 107 0.02 12.57 -13.11
CA THR A 107 -0.88 12.17 -14.21
C THR A 107 -1.89 13.27 -14.57
N PHE A 108 -2.28 14.12 -13.62
CA PHE A 108 -3.11 15.29 -13.91
C PHE A 108 -2.33 16.35 -14.70
N LEU A 109 -1.08 16.62 -14.32
CA LEU A 109 -0.20 17.52 -15.08
C LEU A 109 0.09 16.98 -16.48
N ASP A 110 0.32 15.67 -16.63
CA ASP A 110 0.45 14.99 -17.92
C ASP A 110 -0.82 15.17 -18.77
N ALA A 111 -2.01 15.03 -18.18
CA ALA A 111 -3.26 15.30 -18.88
C ALA A 111 -3.37 16.75 -19.38
N LEU A 112 -2.93 17.73 -18.58
CA LEU A 112 -2.89 19.14 -18.99
C LEU A 112 -1.88 19.37 -20.12
N ALA A 113 -0.75 18.66 -20.11
CA ALA A 113 0.21 18.70 -21.22
C ALA A 113 -0.40 18.13 -22.51
N TRP A 114 -1.09 16.99 -22.44
CA TRP A 114 -1.82 16.42 -23.59
C TRP A 114 -2.94 17.32 -24.11
N MET A 115 -3.53 18.16 -23.26
CA MET A 115 -4.54 19.16 -23.67
C MET A 115 -3.92 20.44 -24.26
N GLY A 116 -2.59 20.56 -24.29
CA GLY A 116 -1.89 21.76 -24.76
C GLY A 116 -1.95 22.94 -23.79
N ILE A 117 -2.34 22.71 -22.53
CA ILE A 117 -2.36 23.74 -21.47
C ILE A 117 -0.95 23.94 -20.91
N ILE A 118 -0.19 22.85 -20.75
CA ILE A 118 1.21 22.86 -20.34
C ILE A 118 2.08 22.54 -21.55
N ASN A 119 2.81 23.54 -22.06
CA ASN A 119 3.70 23.38 -23.22
C ASN A 119 5.19 23.52 -22.88
N SER A 120 5.53 23.65 -21.59
CA SER A 120 6.93 23.76 -21.16
C SER A 120 7.62 22.40 -21.18
N CYS A 121 8.67 22.28 -22.00
CA CYS A 121 9.49 21.07 -22.06
C CYS A 121 10.15 20.73 -20.71
N GLU A 122 10.52 21.73 -19.90
CA GLU A 122 11.09 21.49 -18.58
C GLU A 122 10.08 20.80 -17.65
N VAL A 123 8.82 21.24 -17.68
CA VAL A 123 7.76 20.64 -16.87
C VAL A 123 7.48 19.22 -17.32
N ILE A 124 7.40 18.97 -18.63
CA ILE A 124 7.19 17.64 -19.20
C ILE A 124 8.34 16.70 -18.81
N ALA A 125 9.59 17.15 -18.91
CA ALA A 125 10.76 16.37 -18.52
C ALA A 125 10.74 16.00 -17.02
N VAL A 126 10.32 16.92 -16.15
CA VAL A 126 10.16 16.64 -14.71
C VAL A 126 9.04 15.62 -14.47
N ILE A 127 7.93 15.71 -15.20
CA ILE A 127 6.84 14.73 -15.10
C ILE A 127 7.33 13.33 -15.46
N ASP A 128 8.01 13.19 -16.61
CA ASP A 128 8.52 11.91 -17.10
C ASP A 128 9.56 11.30 -16.15
N LEU A 129 10.42 12.13 -15.55
CA LEU A 129 11.42 11.68 -14.57
C LEU A 129 10.79 11.28 -13.23
N ALA A 130 9.76 11.98 -12.78
CA ALA A 130 9.13 11.75 -11.48
C ALA A 130 8.09 10.61 -11.50
N LEU A 131 7.50 10.31 -12.66
CA LEU A 131 6.44 9.32 -12.81
C LEU A 131 6.81 7.94 -12.25
N PRO A 132 8.01 7.37 -12.53
CA PRO A 132 8.39 6.04 -12.03
C PRO A 132 8.47 6.00 -10.50
N PHE A 133 8.98 7.06 -9.86
CA PHE A 133 9.04 7.16 -8.41
C PHE A 133 7.65 7.27 -7.79
N ALA A 134 6.76 8.03 -8.42
CA ALA A 134 5.37 8.14 -7.96
C ALA A 134 4.61 6.81 -8.12
N ILE A 135 4.86 6.06 -9.19
CA ILE A 135 4.32 4.70 -9.38
C ILE A 135 4.82 3.77 -8.27
N LEU A 136 6.13 3.81 -7.96
CA LEU A 136 6.72 3.03 -6.86
C LEU A 136 6.07 3.37 -5.51
N LEU A 137 5.81 4.65 -5.27
CA LEU A 137 5.12 5.11 -4.07
C LEU A 137 3.68 4.55 -3.99
N GLY A 138 2.96 4.55 -5.13
CA GLY A 138 1.65 3.92 -5.24
C GLY A 138 1.67 2.42 -4.91
N PHE A 139 2.68 1.68 -5.40
CA PHE A 139 2.86 0.27 -5.03
C PHE A 139 3.15 0.08 -3.53
N THR A 140 3.87 1.01 -2.91
CA THR A 140 4.18 0.98 -1.47
C THR A 140 2.90 1.05 -0.62
N ASN A 141 1.81 1.67 -1.11
CA ASN A 141 0.51 1.66 -0.42
C ASN A 141 0.00 0.22 -0.15
N SER A 142 0.29 -0.73 -1.03
CA SER A 142 -0.08 -2.13 -0.82
C SER A 142 0.66 -2.76 0.37
N CYS A 143 1.88 -2.30 0.65
CA CYS A 143 2.66 -2.73 1.82
C CYS A 143 2.14 -2.13 3.14
N VAL A 144 1.36 -1.05 3.09
CA VAL A 144 0.71 -0.45 4.28
C VAL A 144 -0.43 -1.33 4.80
N ASN A 145 -1.06 -2.12 3.94
CA ASN A 145 -2.18 -2.99 4.33
C ASN A 145 -1.81 -3.99 5.45
N PRO A 146 -0.70 -4.75 5.39
CA PRO A 146 -0.22 -5.57 6.52
C PRO A 146 -0.05 -4.82 7.83
N PHE A 147 0.45 -3.57 7.81
CA PHE A 147 0.58 -2.76 9.02
C PHE A 147 -0.79 -2.42 9.61
N LEU A 148 -1.77 -2.10 8.76
CA LEU A 148 -3.15 -1.89 9.21
C LEU A 148 -3.69 -3.12 9.92
N TYR A 149 -3.55 -4.32 9.35
CA TYR A 149 -4.02 -5.55 10.01
C TYR A 149 -3.25 -5.89 11.28
N CYS A 150 -1.94 -5.64 11.32
CA CYS A 150 -1.09 -5.75 12.51
C CYS A 150 -1.54 -4.83 13.65
N PHE A 151 -1.90 -3.58 13.35
CA PHE A 151 -2.30 -2.61 14.36
C PHE A 151 -3.79 -2.72 14.75
N VAL A 152 -4.66 -3.21 13.85
CA VAL A 152 -6.11 -3.36 14.07
C VAL A 152 -6.45 -4.63 14.86
N GLY A 153 -5.75 -5.74 14.64
CA GLY A 153 -6.08 -7.01 15.26
C GLY A 153 -5.36 -7.22 16.58
N ASN A 154 -5.99 -6.96 17.74
CA ASN A 154 -5.49 -7.47 19.03
C ASN A 154 -5.23 -8.99 18.96
N ARG A 155 -6.06 -9.71 18.20
CA ARG A 155 -5.90 -11.14 17.87
C ARG A 155 -4.73 -11.44 16.94
N PHE A 156 -4.43 -10.56 15.97
CA PHE A 156 -3.28 -10.71 15.08
C PHE A 156 -1.97 -10.42 15.80
N GLN A 157 -1.94 -9.40 16.66
CA GLN A 157 -0.81 -9.13 17.55
C GLN A 157 -0.58 -10.26 18.56
N GLN A 158 -1.64 -10.84 19.13
CA GLN A 158 -1.54 -12.01 20.00
C GLN A 158 -1.00 -13.23 19.25
N LYS A 159 -1.46 -13.49 18.02
CA LYS A 159 -0.94 -14.57 17.18
C LYS A 159 0.50 -14.33 16.71
N LEU A 160 0.86 -13.10 16.34
CA LEU A 160 2.24 -12.72 16.04
C LEU A 160 3.13 -12.93 17.27
N ARG A 161 2.72 -12.44 18.44
CA ARG A 161 3.45 -12.64 19.70
C ARG A 161 3.57 -14.12 20.06
N SER A 162 2.57 -14.96 19.79
CA SER A 162 2.70 -16.40 20.00
C SER A 162 3.69 -17.02 19.02
N VAL A 163 3.63 -16.67 17.73
CA VAL A 163 4.59 -17.16 16.71
C VAL A 163 6.01 -16.69 16.99
N PHE A 164 6.21 -15.47 17.48
CA PHE A 164 7.53 -14.94 17.88
C PHE A 164 7.98 -15.37 19.29
N ARG A 165 7.12 -15.98 20.11
CA ARG A 165 7.50 -16.65 21.38
C ARG A 165 7.90 -18.11 21.19
N VAL A 166 7.34 -18.79 20.18
CA VAL A 166 7.72 -20.16 19.79
C VAL A 166 9.23 -20.34 19.51
N PRO A 167 10.01 -19.38 18.97
CA PRO A 167 11.45 -19.57 18.77
C PRO A 167 12.19 -19.61 20.10
N ILE A 168 11.76 -18.84 21.11
CA ILE A 168 12.43 -18.78 22.43
C ILE A 168 12.13 -20.05 23.23
N THR A 169 10.89 -20.54 23.21
CA THR A 169 10.51 -21.78 23.92
C THR A 169 11.09 -23.02 23.24
N TRP A 170 11.18 -23.07 21.91
CA TRP A 170 11.90 -24.14 21.21
C TRP A 170 13.41 -24.12 21.46
N LEU A 171 14.03 -22.94 21.52
CA LEU A 171 15.45 -22.81 21.87
C LEU A 171 15.72 -23.20 23.33
N GLN A 172 14.81 -22.89 24.26
CA GLN A 172 14.91 -23.31 25.67
C GLN A 172 14.66 -24.82 25.85
N GLY A 173 13.65 -25.38 25.18
CA GLY A 173 13.35 -26.83 25.23
C GLY A 173 14.46 -27.69 24.62
N LYS A 174 15.17 -27.19 23.59
CA LYS A 174 16.36 -27.86 23.02
C LYS A 174 17.59 -27.76 23.94
N ARG A 175 17.68 -26.69 24.75
CA ARG A 175 18.76 -26.48 25.74
C ARG A 175 18.60 -27.39 26.96
N GLU A 176 17.37 -27.60 27.42
CA GLU A 176 17.05 -28.51 28.54
C GLU A 176 17.22 -29.99 28.17
N THR A 177 16.80 -30.39 26.96
CA THR A 177 17.02 -31.77 26.47
C THR A 177 18.51 -32.10 26.26
N MET A 178 19.33 -31.14 25.86
CA MET A 178 20.79 -31.32 25.79
C MET A 178 21.46 -31.35 27.17
N SER A 179 20.97 -30.56 28.13
CA SER A 179 21.47 -30.54 29.52
C SER A 179 21.19 -31.87 30.24
N CYS A 180 19.99 -32.43 30.06
CA CYS A 180 19.59 -33.70 30.66
C CYS A 180 20.43 -34.88 30.12
N ARG A 181 20.75 -34.88 28.81
CA ARG A 181 21.63 -35.89 28.20
C ARG A 181 23.08 -35.85 28.71
N LYS A 182 23.59 -34.66 29.08
CA LYS A 182 24.94 -34.50 29.62
C LYS A 182 25.03 -34.98 31.07
N SER A 183 23.97 -34.75 31.86
CA SER A 183 23.85 -35.22 33.25
C SER A 183 23.74 -36.75 33.35
N SER A 184 23.03 -37.40 32.41
CA SER A 184 22.93 -38.87 32.37
C SER A 184 24.23 -39.54 31.93
N SER A 185 24.97 -38.95 30.98
CA SER A 185 26.26 -39.48 30.50
C SER A 185 27.39 -39.35 31.54
N LEU A 186 27.39 -38.30 32.37
CA LEU A 186 28.36 -38.17 33.47
C LEU A 186 28.07 -39.17 34.60
N ARG A 187 26.80 -39.45 34.88
CA ARG A 187 26.41 -40.48 35.88
C ARG A 187 26.75 -41.91 35.44
N GLU A 188 26.76 -42.21 34.15
CA GLU A 188 27.22 -43.50 33.63
C GLU A 188 28.75 -43.67 33.65
N MET A 189 29.53 -42.59 33.59
CA MET A 189 31.00 -42.67 33.73
C MET A 189 31.45 -42.84 35.19
N ASP A 190 30.71 -42.30 36.17
CA ASP A 190 31.04 -42.45 37.59
C ASP A 190 30.74 -43.86 38.14
N THR A 191 29.82 -44.62 37.53
CA THR A 191 29.52 -46.02 37.90
C THR A 191 30.53 -47.04 37.36
N PHE A 192 31.43 -46.67 36.45
CA PHE A 192 32.47 -47.55 35.90
C PHE A 192 33.84 -47.42 36.58
N VAL A 193 33.98 -46.50 37.56
CA VAL A 193 35.26 -46.19 38.23
C VAL A 193 35.25 -46.57 39.74
N SER A 194 34.20 -47.24 40.22
CA SER A 194 34.17 -47.89 41.55
C SER A 194 34.16 -49.40 41.43
#